data_AF-A0A2D3RAV7-F1
#
_entry.id   AF-A0A2D3RAV7-F1
#
_cell.length_a   1.000
_cell.length_b   1.000
_cell.length_c   1.000
_cell.angle_alpha   90.00
_cell.angle_beta   90.00
_cell.angle_gamma   90.00
#
_symmetry.space_group_name_H-M   'P 1'
#
loop_
_entity.id
_entity.type
_entity.pdbx_description
1 polymer ?
#
loop_
_entity_poly.entity_id
_entity_poly.type
_entity_poly.pdbx_seq_one_letter_code
_entity_poly.pdbx_strand_id
1 'polypeptide(L)'
;MLKQRIEAARPIATKIHEVEKSLNLTMVQMGELMSSIAAARMAPGTRFSLTAGMDASEKLIAAAARTARCYRDVVDAHGHLVADREEAGLRTVSWGDFAECPPNPTSGSAETSAPLRIVESA
;
A
#
# COMPACT_ATOMS: atom_id res chain seq x y z
N MET A 1 29.32 -8.91 10.75
CA MET A 1 28.31 -9.67 9.98
C MET A 1 26.88 -9.10 10.05
N LEU A 2 26.43 -8.43 11.14
CA LEU A 2 25.05 -7.86 11.21
C LEU A 2 24.78 -6.79 10.13
N LYS A 3 25.69 -5.81 10.00
CA LYS A 3 25.57 -4.74 9.00
C LYS A 3 25.37 -5.28 7.57
N GLN A 4 26.15 -6.29 7.17
CA GLN A 4 26.02 -6.92 5.85
C GLN A 4 24.66 -7.58 5.64
N ARG A 5 24.11 -8.24 6.67
CA ARG A 5 22.76 -8.83 6.61
C ARG A 5 21.68 -7.76 6.50
N ILE A 6 21.82 -6.64 7.22
CA ILE A 6 20.90 -5.49 7.10
C ILE A 6 20.95 -4.90 5.70
N GLU A 7 22.14 -4.65 5.15
CA GLU A 7 22.29 -4.10 3.80
C GLU A 7 21.71 -5.03 2.73
N ALA A 8 21.84 -6.36 2.90
CA ALA A 8 21.24 -7.34 2.00
C ALA A 8 19.71 -7.41 2.12
N ALA A 9 19.14 -7.25 3.33
CA ALA A 9 17.71 -7.35 3.57
C ALA A 9 16.93 -6.07 3.23
N ARG A 10 17.55 -4.89 3.36
CA ARG A 10 16.92 -3.59 3.08
C ARG A 10 16.22 -3.51 1.71
N PRO A 11 16.85 -3.86 0.57
CA PRO A 11 16.19 -3.78 -0.72
C PRO A 11 14.99 -4.74 -0.83
N ILE A 12 15.03 -5.89 -0.16
CA ILE A 12 13.91 -6.85 -0.14
C ILE A 12 12.70 -6.23 0.56
N ALA A 13 12.90 -5.64 1.74
CA ALA A 13 11.86 -4.97 2.51
C ALA A 13 11.25 -3.78 1.74
N THR A 14 12.08 -3.01 1.03
CA THR A 14 11.58 -1.93 0.16
C THR A 14 10.74 -2.49 -0.98
N LYS A 15 11.23 -3.52 -1.68
CA LYS A 15 10.57 -4.03 -2.88
C LYS A 15 9.24 -4.72 -2.60
N ILE A 16 9.11 -5.48 -1.50
CA ILE A 16 7.84 -6.12 -1.17
C ILE A 16 6.73 -5.08 -0.95
N HIS A 17 7.04 -3.97 -0.27
CA HIS A 17 6.10 -2.87 -0.06
C HIS A 17 5.74 -2.13 -1.36
N GLU A 18 6.72 -1.91 -2.23
CA GLU A 18 6.47 -1.34 -3.56
C GLU A 18 5.53 -2.23 -4.40
N VAL A 19 5.69 -3.55 -4.32
CA VAL A 19 4.80 -4.50 -5.00
C VAL A 19 3.38 -4.40 -4.44
N GLU A 20 3.19 -4.45 -3.12
CA GLU A 20 1.89 -4.28 -2.46
C GLU A 20 1.18 -2.99 -2.90
N LYS A 21 1.92 -1.88 -2.93
CA LYS A 21 1.41 -0.57 -3.37
C LYS A 21 1.02 -0.59 -4.84
N SER A 22 1.85 -1.17 -5.70
CA SER A 22 1.59 -1.24 -7.15
C SER A 22 0.35 -2.06 -7.50
N LEU A 23 0.10 -3.16 -6.78
CA LEU A 23 -1.09 -3.98 -6.97
C LEU A 23 -2.37 -3.21 -6.59
N ASN A 24 -2.35 -2.48 -5.48
CA ASN A 24 -3.46 -1.61 -5.10
C ASN A 24 -3.71 -0.50 -6.13
N LEU A 25 -2.65 0.17 -6.59
CA LEU A 25 -2.78 1.19 -7.64
C LEU A 25 -3.37 0.60 -8.93
N THR A 26 -2.96 -0.62 -9.30
CA THR A 26 -3.51 -1.32 -10.46
C THR A 26 -5.01 -1.57 -10.30
N MET A 27 -5.46 -1.96 -9.11
CA MET A 27 -6.90 -2.15 -8.82
C MET A 27 -7.70 -0.85 -8.98
N VAL A 28 -7.16 0.28 -8.50
CA VAL A 28 -7.77 1.61 -8.68
C VAL A 28 -7.91 1.94 -10.17
N GLN A 29 -6.83 1.80 -10.93
CA GLN A 29 -6.80 2.12 -12.37
C GLN A 29 -7.76 1.23 -13.18
N MET A 30 -7.89 -0.05 -12.83
CA MET A 30 -8.88 -0.93 -13.48
C MET A 30 -10.32 -0.47 -13.20
N GLY A 31 -10.61 -0.04 -11.98
CA GLY A 31 -11.92 0.51 -11.61
C GLY A 31 -12.25 1.80 -12.36
N GLU A 32 -11.29 2.73 -12.43
CA GLU A 32 -11.43 3.99 -13.18
C GLU A 32 -11.68 3.74 -14.67
N LEU A 33 -10.96 2.78 -15.25
CA LEU A 33 -11.15 2.40 -16.65
C LEU A 33 -12.55 1.81 -16.89
N MET A 34 -13.01 0.90 -16.03
CA MET A 34 -14.37 0.35 -16.13
C MET A 34 -15.45 1.43 -16.01
N SER A 35 -15.28 2.35 -15.06
CA SER A 35 -16.18 3.50 -14.88
C SER A 35 -16.20 4.37 -16.14
N SER A 36 -15.03 4.64 -16.72
CA SER A 36 -14.89 5.43 -17.95
C SER A 36 -15.57 4.78 -19.15
N ILE A 37 -15.48 3.44 -19.29
CA ILE A 37 -16.21 2.67 -20.32
C ILE A 37 -17.73 2.85 -20.15
N ALA A 38 -18.23 2.76 -18.92
CA ALA A 38 -19.65 2.95 -18.65
C ALA A 38 -20.11 4.39 -18.93
N ALA A 39 -19.34 5.39 -18.47
CA ALA A 39 -19.61 6.80 -18.70
C ALA A 39 -19.62 7.15 -20.20
N ALA A 40 -18.69 6.59 -20.98
CA ALA A 40 -18.64 6.82 -22.42
C ALA A 40 -19.93 6.40 -23.15
N ARG A 41 -20.60 5.33 -22.70
CA ARG A 41 -21.90 4.90 -23.27
C ARG A 41 -23.04 5.84 -22.93
N MET A 42 -22.95 6.54 -21.80
CA MET A 42 -23.97 7.48 -21.33
C MET A 42 -23.71 8.92 -21.79
N ALA A 43 -22.54 9.19 -22.37
CA ALA A 43 -22.13 10.53 -22.73
C ALA A 43 -23.03 11.11 -23.85
N PRO A 44 -23.62 12.30 -23.65
CA PRO A 44 -24.45 12.96 -24.65
C PRO A 44 -23.71 13.17 -25.97
N GLY A 45 -24.40 12.98 -27.09
CA GLY A 45 -23.82 13.16 -28.42
C GLY A 45 -22.91 12.02 -28.88
N THR A 46 -22.66 11.00 -28.05
CA THR A 46 -22.00 9.77 -28.50
C THR A 46 -23.02 8.82 -29.12
N ARG A 47 -22.57 8.01 -30.09
CA ARG A 47 -23.38 6.95 -30.73
C ARG A 47 -22.89 5.56 -30.34
N PHE A 48 -22.29 5.41 -29.16
CA PHE A 48 -21.79 4.12 -28.71
C PHE A 48 -22.96 3.16 -28.45
N SER A 49 -22.78 1.90 -28.87
CA SER A 49 -23.70 0.84 -28.47
C SER A 49 -23.72 0.69 -26.94
N LEU A 50 -24.86 0.33 -26.37
CA LEU A 50 -24.95 -0.04 -24.96
C LEU A 50 -24.06 -1.25 -24.61
N THR A 51 -23.72 -2.07 -25.60
CA THR A 51 -22.79 -3.21 -25.45
C THR A 51 -21.33 -2.84 -25.68
N ALA A 52 -21.02 -1.60 -26.08
CA ALA A 52 -19.65 -1.17 -26.32
C ALA A 52 -18.81 -1.35 -25.04
N GLY A 53 -17.68 -2.05 -25.16
CA GLY A 53 -16.76 -2.29 -24.06
C GLY A 53 -17.22 -3.32 -23.02
N MET A 54 -18.30 -4.09 -23.27
CA MET A 54 -18.73 -5.16 -22.36
C MET A 54 -17.69 -6.27 -22.26
N ASP A 55 -17.16 -6.77 -23.39
CA ASP A 55 -16.12 -7.81 -23.38
C ASP A 55 -14.84 -7.32 -22.69
N ALA A 56 -14.46 -6.05 -22.92
CA ALA A 56 -13.33 -5.42 -22.23
C ALA A 56 -13.58 -5.33 -20.72
N SER A 57 -14.79 -4.92 -20.31
CA SER A 57 -15.20 -4.87 -18.90
C SER A 57 -15.15 -6.24 -18.25
N GLU A 58 -15.58 -7.30 -18.94
CA GLU A 58 -15.50 -8.68 -18.42
C GLU A 58 -14.05 -9.11 -18.20
N LYS A 59 -13.14 -8.82 -19.15
CA LYS A 59 -11.71 -9.08 -18.97
C LYS A 59 -11.11 -8.28 -17.82
N LEU A 60 -11.51 -7.02 -17.64
CA LEU A 60 -11.07 -6.18 -16.52
C LEU A 60 -11.55 -6.71 -15.18
N ILE A 61 -12.80 -7.21 -15.08
CA ILE A 61 -13.31 -7.86 -13.86
C ILE A 61 -12.48 -9.11 -13.55
N ALA A 62 -12.22 -9.95 -14.55
CA ALA A 62 -11.41 -11.15 -14.37
C ALA A 62 -9.97 -10.81 -13.96
N ALA A 63 -9.39 -9.75 -14.54
CA ALA A 63 -8.07 -9.24 -14.17
C ALA A 63 -8.07 -8.71 -12.73
N ALA A 64 -9.04 -7.90 -12.33
CA ALA A 64 -9.17 -7.38 -10.97
C ALA A 64 -9.28 -8.49 -9.93
N ALA A 65 -10.06 -9.54 -10.21
CA ALA A 65 -10.16 -10.71 -9.34
C ALA A 65 -8.82 -11.47 -9.20
N ARG A 66 -8.01 -11.54 -10.27
CA ARG A 66 -6.66 -12.13 -10.23
C ARG A 66 -5.67 -11.23 -9.48
N THR A 67 -5.71 -9.92 -9.68
CA THR A 67 -4.89 -8.96 -8.95
C THR A 67 -5.16 -9.01 -7.45
N ALA A 68 -6.43 -9.14 -7.04
CA ALA A 68 -6.79 -9.30 -5.62
C ALA A 68 -6.27 -10.62 -5.01
N ARG A 69 -6.17 -11.70 -5.80
CA ARG A 69 -5.52 -12.96 -5.37
C ARG A 69 -4.02 -12.76 -5.24
N CYS A 70 -3.38 -12.19 -6.26
CA CYS A 70 -1.96 -11.85 -6.25
C CYS A 70 -1.58 -10.99 -5.05
N TYR A 71 -2.41 -10.01 -4.68
CA TYR A 71 -2.18 -9.20 -3.49
C TYR A 71 -2.15 -10.03 -2.20
N ARG A 72 -3.08 -10.99 -2.03
CA ARG A 72 -3.03 -11.91 -0.88
C ARG A 72 -1.76 -12.76 -0.89
N ASP A 73 -1.41 -13.32 -2.04
CA ASP A 73 -0.19 -14.13 -2.18
C ASP A 73 1.07 -13.31 -1.82
N VAL A 74 1.11 -12.02 -2.17
CA VAL A 74 2.21 -11.11 -1.82
C VAL A 74 2.22 -10.78 -0.32
N VAL A 75 1.05 -10.57 0.30
CA VAL A 75 0.95 -10.35 1.76
C VAL A 75 1.42 -11.59 2.52
N ASP A 76 1.05 -12.79 2.07
CA ASP A 76 1.50 -14.05 2.66
C ASP A 76 3.03 -14.20 2.49
N ALA A 77 3.56 -13.88 1.32
CA ALA A 77 5.01 -13.85 1.07
C ALA A 77 5.73 -12.83 1.98
N HIS A 78 5.15 -11.66 2.22
CA HIS A 78 5.67 -10.68 3.18
C HIS A 78 5.68 -11.26 4.60
N GLY A 79 4.63 -11.99 5.00
CA GLY A 79 4.60 -12.71 6.28
C GLY A 79 5.76 -13.71 6.44
N HIS A 80 6.07 -14.46 5.38
CA HIS A 80 7.24 -15.34 5.37
C HIS A 80 8.56 -14.57 5.50
N LEU A 81 8.73 -13.45 4.78
CA LEU A 81 9.92 -12.61 4.91
C LEU A 81 10.09 -12.01 6.31
N VAL A 82 8.99 -11.72 7.02
CA VAL A 82 9.04 -11.29 8.41
C VAL A 82 9.55 -12.42 9.32
N ALA A 83 9.11 -13.66 9.11
CA ALA A 83 9.64 -14.81 9.86
C ALA A 83 11.15 -15.00 9.61
N ASP A 84 11.58 -14.92 8.35
CA ASP A 84 13.00 -15.04 7.96
C ASP A 84 13.85 -13.92 8.59
N ARG A 85 13.31 -12.70 8.71
CA ARG A 85 13.98 -11.58 9.40
C ARG A 85 14.28 -11.92 10.85
N GLU A 86 13.34 -12.55 11.56
CA GLU A 86 13.51 -12.95 12.95
C GLU A 86 14.59 -14.04 13.08
N GLU A 87 14.55 -15.06 12.22
CA GLU A 87 15.57 -16.12 12.18
C GLU A 87 16.97 -15.57 11.86
N ALA A 88 17.05 -14.60 10.95
CA ALA A 88 18.30 -13.94 10.59
C ALA A 88 18.87 -13.04 11.70
N GLY A 89 18.15 -12.87 12.83
CA GLY A 89 18.54 -12.01 13.94
C GLY A 89 18.48 -10.52 13.59
N LEU A 90 17.65 -10.15 12.61
CA LEU A 90 17.47 -8.77 12.13
C LEU A 90 16.33 -8.04 12.83
N ARG A 91 15.74 -8.67 13.85
CA ARG A 91 14.70 -8.06 14.68
C ARG A 91 15.25 -6.87 15.44
N THR A 92 14.44 -5.82 15.54
CA THR A 92 14.76 -4.69 16.41
C THR A 92 14.62 -5.14 17.86
N VAL A 93 15.74 -5.20 18.59
CA VAL A 93 15.76 -5.35 20.04
C VAL A 93 16.16 -4.02 20.66
N SER A 94 15.31 -3.47 21.53
CA SER A 94 15.72 -2.41 22.45
C SER A 94 16.30 -3.08 23.69
N TRP A 95 17.55 -2.76 24.02
CA TRP A 95 18.15 -3.08 25.32
C TRP A 95 18.37 -1.78 26.06
N GLY A 96 17.51 -1.53 27.06
CA GLY A 96 17.47 -0.29 27.84
C GLY A 96 16.06 -0.05 28.35
N ASP A 97 15.93 0.22 29.65
CA ASP A 97 14.68 0.53 30.34
C ASP A 97 13.86 1.61 29.62
N PHE A 98 12.59 1.74 30.01
CA PHE A 98 11.70 2.88 29.77
C PHE A 98 12.25 4.26 30.22
N ALA A 99 13.57 4.44 30.31
CA ALA A 99 14.26 5.62 30.79
C ALA A 99 15.15 6.23 29.69
N GLU A 100 14.81 7.48 29.35
CA GLU A 100 15.62 8.48 28.65
C GLU A 100 16.00 8.18 27.19
N CYS A 101 15.15 8.71 26.30
CA CYS A 101 15.64 9.25 25.03
C CYS A 101 16.73 10.28 25.34
N PRO A 102 17.97 10.15 24.83
CA PRO A 102 18.99 11.17 25.01
C PRO A 102 18.46 12.49 24.41
N PRO A 103 18.58 13.63 25.11
CA PRO A 103 18.00 14.87 24.64
C PRO A 103 18.60 15.24 23.29
N ASN A 104 17.75 15.39 22.27
CA ASN A 104 18.13 15.94 20.98
C ASN A 104 18.72 17.35 21.23
N PRO A 105 19.98 17.63 20.85
CA PRO A 105 20.55 18.96 20.99
C PRO A 105 20.07 19.89 19.87
N THR A 106 18.77 19.92 19.57
CA THR A 106 18.15 20.84 18.60
C THR A 106 16.63 20.73 18.63
N SER A 107 16.00 21.43 19.58
CA SER A 107 14.77 22.21 19.33
C SER A 107 14.24 22.75 20.65
N GLY A 108 14.71 23.94 21.02
CA GLY A 108 13.87 24.85 21.79
C GLY A 108 12.69 25.25 20.91
N SER A 109 11.49 25.06 21.46
CA SER A 109 10.26 25.86 21.29
C SER A 109 9.08 24.96 21.66
N ALA A 110 8.60 25.16 22.88
CA ALA A 110 7.33 24.63 23.33
C ALA A 110 6.20 25.41 22.62
N GLU A 111 5.47 24.74 21.73
CA GLU A 111 4.12 25.17 21.37
C GLU A 111 3.18 23.96 21.45
N THR A 112 2.32 24.03 22.45
CA THR A 112 1.20 23.13 22.75
C THR A 112 0.28 23.01 21.53
N SER A 113 0.34 21.90 20.80
CA SER A 113 -0.64 21.60 19.76
C SER A 113 -1.87 20.94 20.41
N ALA A 114 -2.99 21.66 20.44
CA ALA A 114 -4.27 21.19 20.95
C ALA A 114 -4.82 20.01 20.12
N PRO A 115 -5.54 19.05 20.71
CA PRO A 115 -6.13 17.96 19.93
C PRO A 115 -7.26 18.48 19.03
N LEU A 116 -7.28 17.97 17.80
CA LEU A 116 -8.24 18.26 16.74
C LEU A 116 -9.69 18.04 17.23
N ARG A 117 -10.54 19.07 17.09
CA ARG A 117 -11.99 18.95 17.29
C ARG A 117 -12.61 18.12 16.17
N ILE A 118 -13.40 17.11 16.55
CA ILE A 118 -14.30 16.38 15.66
C ILE A 118 -15.36 17.37 15.14
N VAL A 119 -15.54 17.43 13.82
CA VAL A 119 -16.63 18.18 13.19
C VAL A 119 -17.83 17.22 13.09
N GLU A 120 -18.86 17.45 13.91
CA GLU A 120 -20.15 16.81 13.72
C GLU A 120 -20.80 17.38 12.44
N SER A 121 -21.18 16.47 11.55
CA SER A 121 -21.87 16.78 10.31
C SER A 121 -23.31 17.18 10.60
N ALA A 122 -23.77 18.29 10.02
CA ALA A 122 -25.19 18.64 9.89
C ALA A 122 -25.61 18.46 8.43
#